data_AF-A0A0F9R534-F1
#
_entry.id   AF-A0A0F9R534-F1
#
_cell.length_a   1.000
_cell.length_b   1.000
_cell.length_c   1.000
_cell.angle_alpha   90.00
_cell.angle_beta   90.00
_cell.angle_gamma   90.00
#
_symmetry.space_group_name_H-M   'P 1'
#
loop_
_entity.id
_entity.type
_entity.pdbx_description
1 polymer ?
#
loop_
_entity_poly.entity_id
_entity_poly.type
_entity_poly.pdbx_seq_one_letter_code
_entity_poly.pdbx_strand_id
1 'polypeptide(L)'
;MVKLSNTEIRKLDDAARAGWLYYVGGNTQDEIAKKLNISRQSAQRMVALSVSQGLIKVRLDHPIAKCMDLAEKLKSRFGLDSCEVVP
;
A
#
# COMPACT_ATOMS: atom_id res chain seq x y z
N MET A 1 -7.06 -1.54 -25.46
CA MET A 1 -6.66 -0.87 -24.21
C MET A 1 -7.86 -0.06 -23.74
N VAL A 2 -8.49 -0.42 -22.62
CA VAL A 2 -9.65 0.32 -22.08
C VAL A 2 -9.15 1.69 -21.60
N LYS A 3 -9.72 2.78 -22.13
CA LYS A 3 -9.42 4.14 -21.63
C LYS A 3 -10.10 4.31 -20.27
N LEU A 4 -9.32 4.64 -19.25
CA LEU A 4 -9.84 5.04 -17.94
C LEU A 4 -10.75 6.26 -18.10
N SER A 5 -11.87 6.27 -17.38
CA SER A 5 -12.73 7.43 -17.27
C SER A 5 -12.04 8.56 -16.50
N ASN A 6 -12.41 9.82 -16.77
CA ASN A 6 -11.89 10.97 -16.03
C ASN A 6 -12.11 10.85 -14.50
N THR A 7 -13.17 10.17 -14.08
CA THR A 7 -13.45 9.92 -12.66
C THR A 7 -12.46 8.93 -12.04
N GLU A 8 -12.07 7.89 -12.78
CA GLU A 8 -11.08 6.92 -12.30
C GLU A 8 -9.69 7.53 -12.20
N ILE A 9 -9.30 8.35 -13.19
CA ILE A 9 -8.02 9.08 -13.16
C ILE A 9 -7.95 9.96 -11.91
N ARG A 10 -9.01 10.74 -11.65
CA ARG A 10 -9.05 11.62 -10.47
C ARG A 10 -8.97 10.85 -9.14
N LYS A 11 -9.60 9.67 -9.07
CA LYS A 11 -9.49 8.79 -7.89
C LYS A 11 -8.07 8.26 -7.69
N LEU A 12 -7.37 7.92 -8.78
CA LEU A 12 -5.98 7.48 -8.72
C LEU A 12 -5.06 8.63 -8.30
N ASP A 13 -5.30 9.85 -8.77
CA ASP A 13 -4.56 11.04 -8.34
C ASP A 13 -4.74 11.31 -6.84
N ASP A 14 -5.97 11.25 -6.34
CA ASP A 14 -6.27 11.43 -4.92
C ASP A 14 -5.64 10.31 -4.06
N ALA A 15 -5.65 9.07 -4.55
CA ALA A 15 -4.97 7.95 -3.91
C ALA A 15 -3.45 8.13 -3.89
N ALA A 16 -2.83 8.52 -5.00
CA ALA A 16 -1.41 8.81 -5.08
C ALA A 16 -1.00 9.89 -4.07
N ARG A 17 -1.80 10.96 -3.98
CA ARG A 17 -1.56 12.06 -3.03
C ARG A 17 -1.68 11.61 -1.58
N ALA A 18 -2.74 10.87 -1.24
CA ALA A 18 -2.94 10.33 0.11
C ALA A 18 -1.80 9.38 0.49
N GLY A 19 -1.42 8.48 -0.42
CA GLY A 19 -0.31 7.57 -0.22
C GLY A 19 1.03 8.28 -0.01
N TRP A 20 1.34 9.31 -0.81
CA TRP A 20 2.56 10.10 -0.64
C TRP A 20 2.60 10.80 0.73
N LEU A 21 1.50 11.44 1.14
CA LEU A 21 1.40 12.10 2.44
C LEU A 21 1.61 11.13 3.60
N TYR A 22 1.18 9.88 3.47
CA TYR A 22 1.34 8.85 4.48
C TYR A 22 2.77 8.31 4.53
N TYR A 23 3.26 7.73 3.41
CA TYR A 23 4.53 7.00 3.40
C TYR A 23 5.77 7.89 3.34
N VAL A 24 5.67 9.06 2.70
CA VAL A 24 6.79 10.01 2.55
C VAL A 24 6.60 11.18 3.50
N GLY A 25 5.39 11.72 3.58
CA GLY A 25 5.09 12.89 4.41
C GLY A 25 4.90 12.59 5.90
N GLY A 26 4.87 11.32 6.31
CA GLY A 26 4.70 10.92 7.72
C GLY A 26 3.37 11.34 8.35
N ASN A 27 2.36 11.68 7.53
CA ASN A 27 1.08 12.17 8.04
C ASN A 27 0.22 11.00 8.50
N THR A 28 -0.49 11.19 9.61
CA THR A 28 -1.56 10.31 10.04
C THR A 28 -2.76 10.41 9.10
N GLN A 29 -3.63 9.39 9.11
CA GLN A 29 -4.86 9.40 8.30
C GLN A 29 -5.79 10.56 8.66
N ASP A 30 -5.79 11.01 9.92
CA ASP A 30 -6.56 12.18 10.37
C ASP A 30 -6.00 13.50 9.82
N GLU A 31 -4.67 13.65 9.77
CA GLU A 31 -4.03 14.81 9.15
C GLU A 31 -4.24 14.83 7.63
N ILE A 32 -4.15 13.67 6.98
CA ILE A 32 -4.44 13.53 5.55
C ILE A 32 -5.90 13.92 5.26
N ALA A 33 -6.84 13.44 6.08
CA ALA A 33 -8.25 13.76 5.95
C ALA A 33 -8.50 15.27 6.01
N LYS A 34 -7.88 15.97 6.97
CA LYS A 34 -7.94 17.43 7.08
C LYS A 34 -7.31 18.13 5.87
N LYS A 35 -6.12 17.69 5.43
CA LYS A 35 -5.39 18.29 4.29
C LYS A 35 -6.11 18.11 2.95
N LEU A 36 -6.78 16.98 2.76
CA LEU A 36 -7.51 16.67 1.53
C LEU A 36 -9.00 17.06 1.60
N ASN A 37 -9.46 17.61 2.73
CA ASN A 37 -10.86 17.95 3.00
C ASN A 37 -11.82 16.76 2.74
N ILE A 38 -11.48 15.60 3.30
CA ILE A 38 -12.26 14.35 3.20
C ILE A 38 -12.44 13.72 4.58
N SER A 39 -13.30 12.70 4.69
CA SER A 39 -13.41 11.93 5.93
C SER A 39 -12.17 11.07 6.19
N ARG A 40 -11.91 10.78 7.47
CA ARG A 40 -10.85 9.85 7.90
C ARG A 40 -10.96 8.49 7.21
N GLN A 41 -12.17 7.92 7.11
CA GLN A 41 -12.36 6.63 6.42
C GLN A 41 -12.02 6.73 4.93
N SER A 42 -12.27 7.88 4.30
CA SER A 42 -11.92 8.10 2.90
C SER A 42 -10.41 8.23 2.70
N ALA A 43 -9.71 8.94 3.60
CA ALA A 43 -8.25 9.00 3.60
C ALA A 43 -7.62 7.60 3.75
N GLN A 44 -8.11 6.79 4.71
CA GLN A 44 -7.66 5.42 4.89
C GLN A 44 -7.84 4.58 3.62
N ARG A 45 -9.02 4.65 2.98
CA ARG A 45 -9.30 3.94 1.72
C ARG A 45 -8.39 4.41 0.59
N MET A 46 -8.10 5.70 0.48
CA MET A 46 -7.20 6.24 -0.55
C MET A 46 -5.75 5.79 -0.36
N VAL A 47 -5.26 5.75 0.89
CA VAL A 47 -3.92 5.20 1.19
C VAL A 47 -3.87 3.71 0.81
N ALA A 48 -4.86 2.93 1.20
CA ALA A 48 -4.93 1.51 0.81
C ALA A 48 -5.02 1.34 -0.71
N LEU A 49 -5.80 2.19 -1.39
CA LEU A 49 -5.93 2.17 -2.84
C LEU A 49 -4.59 2.44 -3.53
N SER A 50 -3.78 3.36 -3.00
CA SER A 50 -2.45 3.69 -3.54
C SER A 50 -1.51 2.49 -3.59
N VAL A 51 -1.58 1.59 -2.60
CA VAL A 51 -0.80 0.36 -2.56
C VAL A 51 -1.41 -0.71 -3.46
N SER A 52 -2.73 -0.94 -3.34
CA SER A 52 -3.41 -2.00 -4.11
C SER A 52 -3.38 -1.78 -5.64
N GLN A 53 -3.33 -0.53 -6.09
CA GLN A 53 -3.20 -0.17 -7.50
C GLN A 53 -1.73 -0.09 -7.96
N GLY A 54 -0.78 -0.40 -7.07
CA GLY A 54 0.66 -0.39 -7.39
C GLY A 54 1.24 1.01 -7.63
N LEU A 55 0.54 2.08 -7.22
CA LEU A 55 1.04 3.46 -7.31
C LEU A 55 2.22 3.67 -6.37
N ILE A 56 2.26 2.93 -5.25
CA ILE A 56 3.35 2.95 -4.28
C ILE A 56 3.98 1.57 -4.20
N LYS A 57 5.30 1.53 -4.33
CA LYS A 57 6.12 0.33 -4.13
C LYS A 57 6.96 0.52 -2.88
N VAL A 58 6.72 -0.32 -1.87
CA VAL A 58 7.51 -0.36 -0.64
C VAL A 58 8.65 -1.35 -0.84
N ARG A 59 9.87 -0.92 -0.53
CA ARG A 59 11.06 -1.76 -0.58
C ARG A 59 11.67 -1.84 0.82
N LEU A 60 11.94 -3.06 1.28
CA LEU A 60 12.64 -3.32 2.52
C LEU A 60 14.09 -3.73 2.21
N ASP A 61 15.04 -2.85 2.48
CA ASP A 61 16.46 -3.12 2.34
C ASP A 61 17.03 -3.66 3.66
N HIS A 62 16.74 -4.92 3.97
CA HIS A 62 17.24 -5.60 5.17
C HIS A 62 17.38 -7.11 4.93
N PRO A 63 18.39 -7.81 5.51
CA PRO A 63 18.56 -9.27 5.34
C PRO A 63 17.32 -10.10 5.70
N ILE A 64 16.54 -9.65 6.69
CA ILE A 64 15.29 -10.30 7.10
C ILE A 64 14.29 -10.44 5.94
N ALA A 65 14.33 -9.54 4.95
CA ALA A 65 13.44 -9.60 3.79
C ALA A 65 13.60 -10.93 3.04
N LYS A 66 14.81 -11.50 2.99
CA LYS A 66 15.05 -12.82 2.37
C LYS A 66 14.37 -13.94 3.14
N CYS A 67 14.38 -13.86 4.48
CA CYS A 67 13.73 -14.83 5.34
C CYS A 67 12.20 -14.77 5.17
N MET A 68 11.64 -13.56 5.17
CA MET A 68 10.21 -13.34 4.95
C MET A 68 9.75 -13.85 3.57
N ASP A 69 10.49 -13.50 2.51
CA ASP A 69 10.21 -13.95 1.14
C ASP A 69 10.31 -15.49 1.01
N LEU A 70 11.29 -16.10 1.66
CA LEU A 70 11.41 -17.56 1.70
C LEU A 70 10.23 -18.22 2.44
N ALA A 71 9.84 -17.68 3.60
CA ALA A 71 8.71 -18.19 4.37
C ALA A 71 7.40 -18.15 3.56
N GLU A 72 7.14 -17.05 2.85
CA GLU A 72 5.95 -16.89 2.00
C GLU A 72 5.96 -17.87 0.82
N LYS A 73 7.13 -18.08 0.19
CA LYS A 73 7.31 -19.08 -0.88
C LYS A 73 7.10 -20.50 -0.40
N LEU A 74 7.65 -20.87 0.76
CA LEU A 74 7.48 -22.20 1.35
C LEU A 74 6.00 -22.44 1.71
N LYS A 75 5.36 -21.46 2.37
CA LYS A 75 3.95 -21.51 2.71
C LYS A 75 3.08 -21.77 1.48
N SER A 76 3.30 -20.99 0.41
CA SER A 76 2.52 -21.09 -0.83
C SER A 76 2.80 -22.40 -1.59
N ARG A 77 4.06 -22.85 -1.63
CA ARG A 77 4.47 -24.06 -2.35
C ARG A 77 3.93 -25.34 -1.71
N PHE A 78 3.89 -25.40 -0.39
CA PHE A 78 3.52 -26.60 0.37
C PHE A 78 2.13 -26.52 1.00
N GLY A 79 1.39 -25.41 0.83
CA GLY A 79 0.05 -25.23 1.37
C GLY A 79 0.03 -25.21 2.91
N LEU A 80 1.05 -24.62 3.54
CA LEU A 80 1.17 -24.59 5.00
C LEU A 80 0.26 -23.51 5.61
N ASP A 81 -0.26 -23.76 6.81
CA ASP A 81 -1.01 -22.74 7.57
C ASP A 81 -0.09 -21.60 8.06
N SER A 82 1.13 -21.96 8.47
CA SER A 82 2.16 -21.04 8.92
C SER A 82 3.56 -21.54 8.53
N CYS A 83 4.49 -20.60 8.35
CA CYS A 83 5.90 -20.87 8.08
C CYS A 83 6.71 -19.66 8.58
N GLU A 84 7.81 -19.93 9.30
CA GLU A 84 8.74 -18.92 9.78
C GLU A 84 10.16 -19.35 9.40
N VAL A 85 10.97 -18.38 8.96
CA VAL A 85 12.38 -18.58 8.61
C VAL A 85 13.18 -17.60 9.45
N VAL A 86 14.16 -18.12 10.20
CA VAL A 86 15.08 -17.33 11.03
C VAL A 86 16.48 -17.34 10.42
N PRO A 87 17.28 -16.26 10.58
CA PRO A 87 18.67 -16.19 10.10
C PRO A 87 19.61 -17.23 10.73
#